data_AF-A0A964QU65-F1
#
_entry.id   AF-A0A964QU65-F1
#
_cell.length_a   1.000
_cell.length_b   1.000
_cell.length_c   1.000
_cell.angle_alpha   90.00
_cell.angle_beta   90.00
_cell.angle_gamma   90.00
#
_symmetry.space_group_name_H-M   'P 1'
#
loop_
_entity.id
_entity.type
_entity.pdbx_description
1 polymer ?
#
loop_
_entity_poly.entity_id
_entity_poly.type
_entity_poly.pdbx_seq_one_letter_code
_entity_poly.pdbx_strand_id
1 'polypeptide(L)'
;MSHQPDNIFAGTQVVALVEVRGTKNSLVHPRGAVGVVTRTPASEMEKNFLVRFPDGFEASLARDQLEVLKHFKDRLGDGTSESNFDLERFIIYRCVVGSRAYGLDHDDSDTDRRGIYLAPADLEWSLFGAPEQFEDNATQSCYWELQKFLTMALKANPNILECLYSPIVEKVTPLGEELLALRDAFLSQMIFQTFNGYAMSQFKKIEQDIRNHGEVRWKHAMHLLRLLLTGAATLRDARVPVRVEAHRDRLLAVKRGEMPWPEVDAWRKELHHDFERALAETKLPERPDYESANRFLIKARREMANQSELNDTDATMIAKAGPTGKLQAGTGQPSNS
;
A
#
# COMPACT_ATOMS: atom_id res chain seq x y z
N MET A 1 13.39 13.11 -16.96
CA MET A 1 13.18 12.28 -18.17
C MET A 1 11.71 11.94 -18.23
N SER A 2 11.02 12.35 -19.30
CA SER A 2 9.56 12.23 -19.46
C SER A 2 9.11 10.77 -19.32
N HIS A 3 8.18 10.51 -18.41
CA HIS A 3 7.46 9.24 -18.33
C HIS A 3 6.72 9.00 -19.65
N GLN A 4 7.23 8.08 -20.48
CA GLN A 4 6.52 7.60 -21.65
C GLN A 4 5.57 6.48 -21.18
N PRO A 5 4.23 6.61 -21.30
CA PRO A 5 3.27 5.66 -20.73
C PRO A 5 3.24 4.27 -21.40
N ASP A 6 4.05 4.01 -22.42
CA ASP A 6 3.76 2.97 -23.42
C ASP A 6 4.94 2.03 -23.73
N ASN A 7 5.51 1.38 -22.71
CA ASN A 7 6.47 0.30 -22.95
C ASN A 7 5.74 -1.00 -23.30
N ILE A 8 5.58 -1.27 -24.60
CA ILE A 8 5.07 -2.55 -25.12
C ILE A 8 6.26 -3.43 -25.52
N PHE A 9 6.45 -4.54 -24.80
CA PHE A 9 7.51 -5.54 -25.05
C PHE A 9 6.93 -6.93 -25.34
N ALA A 10 7.75 -7.85 -25.84
CA ALA A 10 7.34 -9.24 -26.04
C ALA A 10 6.85 -9.84 -24.70
N GLY A 11 5.68 -10.47 -24.70
CA GLY A 11 4.97 -10.94 -23.51
C GLY A 11 3.87 -9.99 -23.00
N THR A 12 3.80 -8.74 -23.50
CA THR A 12 2.74 -7.79 -23.12
C THR A 12 1.39 -8.24 -23.66
N GLN A 13 0.38 -8.29 -22.79
CA GLN A 13 -1.02 -8.51 -23.20
C GLN A 13 -1.61 -7.22 -23.76
N VAL A 14 -2.19 -7.33 -24.95
CA VAL A 14 -2.78 -6.20 -25.69
C VAL A 14 -4.18 -6.55 -26.18
N VAL A 15 -4.99 -5.52 -26.39
CA VAL A 15 -6.32 -5.59 -26.98
C VAL A 15 -6.24 -5.04 -28.40
N ALA A 16 -6.73 -5.79 -29.37
CA ALA A 16 -6.86 -5.31 -30.75
C ALA A 16 -7.99 -4.28 -30.83
N LEU A 17 -7.65 -3.04 -31.21
CA LEU A 17 -8.61 -1.95 -31.40
C LEU A 17 -9.32 -1.99 -32.77
N VAL A 18 -8.90 -2.93 -33.62
CA VAL A 18 -9.45 -3.20 -34.96
C VAL A 18 -9.84 -4.66 -35.07
N GLU A 19 -10.64 -4.99 -36.09
CA GLU A 19 -10.87 -6.37 -36.48
C GLU A 19 -9.59 -6.97 -37.07
N VAL A 20 -9.25 -8.19 -36.64
CA VAL A 20 -8.12 -8.93 -37.20
C VAL A 20 -8.66 -9.83 -38.31
N ARG A 21 -8.11 -9.66 -39.51
CA ARG A 21 -8.56 -10.37 -40.71
C ARG A 21 -7.46 -11.26 -41.29
N GLY A 22 -7.85 -12.45 -41.74
CA GLY A 22 -6.98 -13.47 -42.31
C GLY A 22 -6.87 -13.38 -43.83
N THR A 23 -6.38 -14.44 -44.46
CA THR A 23 -6.31 -14.53 -45.93
C THR A 23 -7.71 -14.44 -46.55
N LYS A 24 -7.83 -13.69 -47.66
CA LYS A 24 -9.12 -13.34 -48.30
C LYS A 24 -10.05 -12.44 -47.46
N ASN A 25 -9.49 -11.67 -46.51
CA ASN A 25 -10.22 -10.68 -45.72
C ASN A 25 -11.30 -11.28 -44.80
N SER A 26 -11.19 -12.59 -44.47
CA SER A 26 -12.07 -13.25 -43.49
C SER A 26 -11.83 -12.68 -42.10
N LEU A 27 -12.89 -12.45 -41.34
CA LEU A 27 -12.76 -12.05 -39.93
C LEU A 27 -12.22 -13.24 -39.13
N VAL A 28 -11.10 -13.03 -38.43
CA VAL A 28 -10.48 -14.04 -37.56
C VAL A 28 -10.75 -13.70 -36.10
N HIS A 29 -10.48 -12.44 -35.70
CA HIS A 29 -10.80 -11.94 -34.37
C HIS A 29 -11.55 -10.62 -34.44
N PRO A 30 -12.61 -10.43 -33.62
CA PRO A 30 -13.32 -9.15 -33.54
C PRO A 30 -12.44 -8.09 -32.87
N ARG A 31 -12.81 -6.82 -33.06
CA ARG A 31 -12.30 -5.72 -32.23
C ARG A 31 -12.56 -6.02 -30.75
N GLY A 32 -11.55 -5.82 -29.91
CA GLY A 32 -11.58 -6.15 -28.48
C GLY A 32 -10.92 -7.49 -28.14
N ALA A 33 -10.51 -8.28 -29.14
CA ALA A 33 -9.80 -9.53 -28.89
C ALA A 33 -8.45 -9.30 -28.19
N VAL A 34 -8.14 -10.19 -27.24
CA VAL A 34 -6.91 -10.12 -26.45
C VAL A 34 -5.85 -11.02 -27.07
N GLY A 35 -4.65 -10.49 -27.25
CA GLY A 35 -3.49 -11.22 -27.71
C GLY A 35 -2.24 -10.89 -26.89
N VAL A 36 -1.15 -11.58 -27.18
CA VAL A 36 0.16 -11.38 -26.56
C VAL A 36 1.15 -10.93 -27.63
N VAL A 37 1.88 -9.86 -27.37
CA VAL A 37 2.96 -9.41 -28.27
C VAL A 37 4.06 -10.46 -28.27
N THR A 38 4.37 -11.02 -29.44
CA THR A 38 5.49 -11.97 -29.62
C THR A 38 6.72 -11.29 -30.19
N ARG A 39 6.54 -10.19 -30.94
CA ARG A 39 7.64 -9.40 -31.50
C ARG A 39 7.33 -7.91 -31.47
N THR A 40 8.32 -7.11 -31.07
CA THR A 40 8.26 -5.64 -31.14
C THR A 40 8.93 -5.14 -32.43
N PRO A 41 8.53 -3.95 -32.93
CA PRO A 41 9.28 -3.17 -33.91
C PRO A 41 10.79 -3.14 -33.64
N ALA A 42 11.62 -3.55 -34.60
CA ALA A 42 13.08 -3.60 -34.45
C ALA A 42 13.84 -2.45 -35.14
N SER A 43 13.16 -1.62 -35.94
CA SER A 43 13.76 -0.49 -36.66
C SER A 43 12.72 0.57 -37.03
N GLU A 44 13.15 1.77 -37.42
CA GLU A 44 12.25 2.84 -37.87
C GLU A 44 11.42 2.47 -39.11
N MET A 45 11.86 1.47 -39.89
CA MET A 45 11.14 0.96 -41.06
C MET A 45 10.06 -0.07 -40.72
N GLU A 46 10.17 -0.77 -39.58
CA GLU A 46 9.21 -1.79 -39.13
C GLU A 46 8.38 -1.22 -37.98
N LYS A 47 7.16 -0.73 -38.27
CA LYS A 47 6.34 -0.02 -37.28
C LYS A 47 5.30 -0.89 -36.56
N ASN A 48 5.26 -2.18 -36.88
CA ASN A 48 4.19 -3.07 -36.42
C ASN A 48 4.69 -4.08 -35.38
N PHE A 49 3.81 -4.38 -34.44
CA PHE A 49 3.94 -5.45 -33.46
C PHE A 49 3.41 -6.74 -34.07
N LEU A 50 4.04 -7.87 -33.73
CA LEU A 50 3.47 -9.19 -34.00
C LEU A 50 2.72 -9.64 -32.74
N VAL A 51 1.44 -9.93 -32.89
CA VAL A 51 0.54 -10.31 -31.79
C VAL A 51 -0.01 -11.69 -32.05
N ARG A 52 0.16 -12.60 -31.10
CA ARG A 52 -0.40 -13.95 -31.11
C ARG A 52 -1.69 -14.01 -30.29
N PHE A 53 -2.75 -14.53 -30.87
CA PHE A 53 -4.05 -14.73 -30.24
C PHE A 53 -4.16 -16.15 -29.64
N PRO A 54 -5.14 -16.41 -28.75
CA PRO A 54 -5.25 -17.68 -28.03
C PRO A 54 -5.42 -18.92 -28.92
N ASP A 55 -5.95 -18.75 -30.12
CA ASP A 55 -6.10 -19.79 -31.14
C ASP A 55 -4.79 -20.09 -31.91
N GLY A 56 -3.70 -19.39 -31.57
CA GLY A 56 -2.41 -19.51 -32.23
C GLY A 56 -2.27 -18.65 -33.50
N PHE A 57 -3.31 -17.92 -33.90
CA PHE A 57 -3.24 -17.00 -35.03
C PHE A 57 -2.32 -15.81 -34.70
N GLU A 58 -1.48 -15.41 -35.65
CA GLU A 58 -0.60 -14.25 -35.50
C GLU A 58 -0.98 -13.13 -36.47
N ALA A 59 -1.05 -11.90 -35.96
CA ALA A 59 -1.35 -10.72 -36.75
C ALA A 59 -0.30 -9.62 -36.54
N SER A 60 -0.02 -8.88 -37.61
CA SER A 60 0.80 -7.67 -37.56
C SER A 60 -0.11 -6.47 -37.30
N LEU A 61 0.09 -5.78 -36.17
CA LEU A 61 -0.72 -4.64 -35.75
C LEU A 61 0.16 -3.40 -35.55
N ALA A 62 -0.29 -2.26 -36.05
CA ALA A 62 0.35 -0.97 -35.80
C ALA A 62 0.07 -0.49 -34.36
N ARG A 63 0.89 0.46 -33.86
CA ARG A 63 0.77 0.97 -32.47
C ARG A 63 -0.61 1.54 -32.15
N ASP A 64 -1.27 2.17 -33.10
CA ASP A 64 -2.62 2.76 -33.00
C ASP A 64 -3.75 1.73 -33.12
N GLN A 65 -3.44 0.50 -33.55
CA GLN A 65 -4.39 -0.61 -33.69
C GLN A 65 -4.44 -1.51 -32.47
N LEU A 66 -3.67 -1.21 -31.43
CA LEU A 66 -3.60 -1.99 -30.20
C LEU A 66 -3.49 -1.09 -28.97
N GLU A 67 -3.96 -1.61 -27.84
CA GLU A 67 -3.87 -0.97 -26.53
C GLU A 67 -3.42 -2.01 -25.51
N VAL A 68 -2.62 -1.61 -24.52
CA VAL A 68 -2.24 -2.53 -23.42
C VAL A 68 -3.52 -2.94 -22.68
N LEU A 69 -3.70 -4.25 -22.42
CA LEU A 69 -4.93 -4.78 -21.83
C LEU A 69 -5.28 -4.09 -20.50
N LYS A 70 -4.28 -3.74 -19.70
CA LYS A 70 -4.45 -2.98 -18.46
C LYS A 70 -5.08 -1.60 -18.74
N HIS A 71 -4.48 -0.81 -19.65
CA HIS A 71 -5.00 0.52 -20.00
C HIS A 71 -6.39 0.46 -20.63
N PHE A 72 -6.66 -0.57 -21.44
CA PHE A 72 -7.98 -0.77 -22.02
C PHE A 72 -9.04 -1.02 -20.94
N LYS A 73 -8.71 -1.81 -19.90
CA LYS A 73 -9.58 -2.01 -18.73
C LYS A 73 -9.74 -0.72 -17.91
N ASP A 74 -8.65 -0.02 -17.66
CA ASP A 74 -8.65 1.25 -16.93
C ASP A 74 -9.53 2.31 -17.66
N ARG A 75 -9.45 2.37 -19.00
CA ARG A 75 -10.24 3.30 -19.85
C ARG A 75 -11.71 2.93 -19.96
N LEU A 76 -12.03 1.64 -19.99
CA LEU A 76 -13.44 1.20 -19.93
C LEU A 76 -14.07 1.53 -18.57
N GLY A 77 -13.23 1.76 -17.56
CA GLY A 77 -13.60 2.17 -16.22
C GLY A 77 -14.29 1.05 -15.46
N ASP A 78 -13.88 0.84 -14.21
CA ASP A 78 -14.70 0.12 -13.24
C ASP A 78 -15.88 1.00 -12.79
N GLY A 79 -16.56 1.74 -13.69
CA GLY A 79 -17.69 2.63 -13.35
C GLY A 79 -17.43 3.64 -12.22
N THR A 80 -16.19 3.81 -11.77
CA THR A 80 -15.81 4.68 -10.67
C THR A 80 -16.00 6.10 -11.17
N SER A 81 -17.09 6.73 -10.75
CA SER A 81 -17.12 8.18 -10.67
C SER A 81 -15.83 8.59 -9.95
N GLU A 82 -14.98 9.37 -10.59
CA GLU A 82 -13.89 10.14 -9.95
C GLU A 82 -14.50 11.17 -8.99
N SER A 83 -15.32 10.71 -8.04
CA SER A 83 -15.55 11.40 -6.80
C SER A 83 -14.20 11.46 -6.12
N ASN A 84 -13.63 12.67 -6.06
CA ASN A 84 -12.34 12.96 -5.44
C ASN A 84 -12.42 12.54 -3.97
N PHE A 85 -12.05 11.30 -3.66
CA PHE A 85 -12.12 10.76 -2.31
C PHE A 85 -11.16 11.55 -1.42
N ASP A 86 -11.71 12.37 -0.54
CA ASP A 86 -10.94 13.17 0.41
C ASP A 86 -10.37 12.29 1.53
N LEU A 87 -9.29 11.57 1.21
CA LEU A 87 -8.61 10.64 2.12
C LEU A 87 -8.25 11.32 3.45
N GLU A 88 -7.83 12.59 3.44
CA GLU A 88 -7.38 13.28 4.66
C GLU A 88 -8.46 13.29 5.74
N ARG A 89 -9.72 13.49 5.34
CA ARG A 89 -10.88 13.49 6.23
C ARG A 89 -11.11 12.14 6.92
N PHE A 90 -10.76 11.04 6.25
CA PHE A 90 -11.05 9.67 6.71
C PHE A 90 -9.87 8.99 7.41
N ILE A 91 -8.71 9.62 7.49
CA ILE A 91 -7.55 9.08 8.22
C ILE A 91 -7.81 9.11 9.73
N ILE A 92 -7.80 7.92 10.34
CA ILE A 92 -7.96 7.72 11.78
C ILE A 92 -6.62 7.65 12.51
N TYR A 93 -5.53 7.29 11.80
CA TYR A 93 -4.19 7.20 12.35
C TYR A 93 -3.12 7.48 11.29
N ARG A 94 -2.10 8.25 11.64
CA ARG A 94 -0.91 8.54 10.81
C ARG A 94 0.33 8.61 11.69
N CYS A 95 1.39 7.94 11.26
CA CYS A 95 2.68 7.95 11.91
C CYS A 95 3.83 7.99 10.90
N VAL A 96 5.02 8.33 11.40
CA VAL A 96 6.27 8.18 10.66
C VAL A 96 6.87 6.82 10.99
N VAL A 97 7.35 6.10 9.98
CA VAL A 97 8.06 4.81 10.14
C VAL A 97 9.48 4.93 9.55
N GLY A 98 10.15 3.80 9.34
CA GLY A 98 11.44 3.79 8.66
C GLY A 98 12.56 4.39 9.51
N SER A 99 13.62 4.90 8.85
CA SER A 99 14.87 5.27 9.52
C SER A 99 14.67 6.21 10.72
N ARG A 100 13.80 7.21 10.60
CA ARG A 100 13.48 8.17 11.68
C ARG A 100 12.80 7.53 12.88
N ALA A 101 11.81 6.67 12.65
CA ALA A 101 11.15 5.95 13.74
C ALA A 101 12.13 5.01 14.47
N TYR A 102 13.05 4.42 13.70
CA TYR A 102 14.09 3.53 14.20
C TYR A 102 15.29 4.25 14.84
N GLY A 103 15.39 5.57 14.73
CA GLY A 103 16.56 6.36 15.15
C GLY A 103 17.81 6.09 14.30
N LEU A 104 17.64 5.58 13.08
CA LEU A 104 18.69 5.28 12.09
C LEU A 104 18.83 6.38 11.03
N ASP A 105 18.18 7.52 11.23
CA ASP A 105 18.17 8.67 10.35
C ASP A 105 19.44 9.54 10.47
N HIS A 106 19.60 10.36 9.44
CA HIS A 106 20.56 11.46 9.29
C HIS A 106 19.83 12.62 8.59
N ASP A 107 20.47 13.78 8.47
CA ASP A 107 19.84 15.02 7.99
C ASP A 107 19.11 14.87 6.64
N ASP A 108 19.64 14.05 5.72
CA ASP A 108 19.02 13.78 4.40
C ASP A 108 18.04 12.58 4.37
N SER A 109 17.63 12.02 5.51
CA SER A 109 16.74 10.86 5.53
C SER A 109 15.31 11.24 5.15
N ASP A 110 14.71 10.49 4.22
CA ASP A 110 13.31 10.64 3.82
C ASP A 110 12.33 10.40 5.00
N THR A 111 11.09 10.89 4.84
CA THR A 111 10.01 10.69 5.81
C THR A 111 9.03 9.63 5.32
N ASP A 112 9.19 8.39 5.75
CA ASP A 112 8.23 7.34 5.44
C ASP A 112 6.95 7.55 6.26
N ARG A 113 5.85 8.00 5.62
CA ARG A 113 4.55 8.14 6.28
C ARG A 113 3.70 6.92 6.06
N ARG A 114 3.08 6.46 7.14
CA ARG A 114 2.10 5.37 7.09
C ARG A 114 0.86 5.75 7.85
N GLY A 115 -0.28 5.28 7.38
CA GLY A 115 -1.53 5.57 8.07
C GLY A 115 -2.64 4.60 7.75
N ILE A 116 -3.76 4.86 8.40
CA ILE A 116 -4.94 4.00 8.39
C ILE A 116 -6.11 4.94 8.21
N TYR A 117 -6.98 4.60 7.27
CA TYR A 117 -8.19 5.34 7.03
C TYR A 117 -9.40 4.42 7.15
N LEU A 118 -10.51 4.99 7.58
CA LEU A 118 -11.79 4.29 7.67
C LEU A 118 -12.71 4.81 6.57
N ALA A 119 -13.02 3.97 5.60
CA ALA A 119 -13.88 4.36 4.49
C ALA A 119 -15.29 4.74 5.00
N PRO A 120 -15.94 5.75 4.39
CA PRO A 120 -17.34 6.04 4.67
C PRO A 120 -18.22 4.86 4.27
N ALA A 121 -19.34 4.70 4.98
CA ALA A 121 -20.24 3.55 4.81
C ALA A 121 -20.73 3.38 3.36
N ASP A 122 -21.13 4.48 2.70
CA ASP A 122 -21.60 4.43 1.31
C ASP A 122 -20.55 3.88 0.34
N LEU A 123 -19.28 4.26 0.53
CA LEU A 123 -18.20 3.77 -0.32
C LEU A 123 -17.95 2.28 -0.07
N GLU A 124 -17.93 1.86 1.20
CA GLU A 124 -17.75 0.47 1.61
C GLU A 124 -18.89 -0.45 1.15
N TRP A 125 -20.13 0.06 1.15
CA TRP A 125 -21.32 -0.69 0.73
C TRP A 125 -21.60 -0.59 -0.77
N SER A 126 -20.93 0.34 -1.46
CA SER A 126 -21.08 0.50 -2.91
C SER A 126 -20.61 -0.75 -3.65
N LEU A 127 -21.11 -0.92 -4.88
CA LEU A 127 -20.65 -1.97 -5.79
C LEU A 127 -19.15 -1.89 -6.12
N PHE A 128 -18.54 -0.72 -5.92
CA PHE A 128 -17.14 -0.45 -6.24
C PHE A 128 -16.22 -0.70 -5.04
N GLY A 129 -16.76 -0.64 -3.82
CA GLY A 129 -16.01 -0.76 -2.58
C GLY A 129 -15.05 0.40 -2.32
N ALA A 130 -14.38 0.36 -1.18
CA ALA A 130 -13.33 1.30 -0.83
C ALA A 130 -11.95 0.85 -1.35
N PRO A 131 -11.07 1.77 -1.81
CA PRO A 131 -9.72 1.41 -2.21
C PRO A 131 -8.89 0.82 -1.05
N GLU A 132 -8.50 -0.46 -1.10
CA GLU A 132 -7.80 -1.08 0.05
C GLU A 132 -6.51 -0.36 0.49
N GLN A 133 -5.85 0.37 -0.42
CA GLN A 133 -4.60 1.06 -0.18
C GLN A 133 -4.44 2.29 -1.09
N PHE A 134 -3.87 3.36 -0.53
CA PHE A 134 -3.32 4.49 -1.27
C PHE A 134 -1.80 4.53 -1.07
N GLU A 135 -1.02 4.73 -2.13
CA GLU A 135 0.43 4.85 -2.05
C GLU A 135 0.92 5.99 -2.95
N ASP A 136 1.74 6.86 -2.38
CA ASP A 136 2.37 7.96 -3.09
C ASP A 136 3.88 7.96 -2.83
N ASN A 137 4.63 7.60 -3.87
CA ASN A 137 6.08 7.54 -3.86
C ASN A 137 6.73 8.93 -3.79
N ALA A 138 6.07 10.00 -4.25
CA ALA A 138 6.64 11.34 -4.17
C ALA A 138 6.67 11.84 -2.73
N THR A 139 5.61 11.56 -1.96
CA THR A 139 5.50 11.93 -0.54
C THR A 139 5.93 10.82 0.43
N GLN A 140 6.39 9.67 -0.10
CA GLN A 140 6.77 8.48 0.67
C GLN A 140 5.65 8.01 1.61
N SER A 141 4.40 8.13 1.19
CA SER A 141 3.23 7.85 2.01
C SER A 141 2.48 6.61 1.55
N CYS A 142 1.95 5.84 2.51
CA CYS A 142 1.10 4.68 2.23
C CYS A 142 0.01 4.58 3.31
N TYR A 143 -1.25 4.50 2.87
CA TYR A 143 -2.41 4.41 3.74
C TYR A 143 -3.21 3.17 3.41
N TRP A 144 -3.62 2.44 4.44
CA TRP A 144 -4.47 1.26 4.29
C TRP A 144 -5.88 1.55 4.78
N GLU A 145 -6.86 0.96 4.12
CA GLU A 145 -8.20 0.85 4.69
C GLU A 145 -8.13 -0.02 5.95
N LEU A 146 -9.01 0.25 6.92
CA LEU A 146 -8.99 -0.37 8.24
C LEU A 146 -9.05 -1.91 8.22
N GLN A 147 -9.98 -2.51 7.49
CA GLN A 147 -10.08 -3.97 7.36
C GLN A 147 -8.80 -4.56 6.75
N LYS A 148 -8.25 -3.91 5.71
CA LYS A 148 -6.99 -4.34 5.10
C LYS A 148 -5.85 -4.32 6.12
N PHE A 149 -5.73 -3.22 6.87
CA PHE A 149 -4.71 -3.05 7.90
C PHE A 149 -4.83 -4.13 8.98
N LEU A 150 -6.02 -4.33 9.56
CA LEU A 150 -6.28 -5.34 10.60
C LEU A 150 -5.96 -6.75 10.11
N THR A 151 -6.35 -7.08 8.88
CA THR A 151 -6.07 -8.39 8.28
C THR A 151 -4.57 -8.65 8.15
N MET A 152 -3.79 -7.62 7.80
CA MET A 152 -2.33 -7.75 7.70
C MET A 152 -1.66 -7.75 9.08
N ALA A 153 -2.20 -7.02 10.07
CA ALA A 153 -1.73 -7.04 11.45
C ALA A 153 -1.90 -8.43 12.08
N LEU A 154 -3.06 -9.06 11.87
CA LEU A 154 -3.35 -10.45 12.29
C LEU A 154 -2.44 -11.48 11.60
N LYS A 155 -1.78 -11.13 10.50
CA LYS A 155 -0.75 -11.97 9.83
C LYS A 155 0.68 -11.63 10.30
N ALA A 156 0.82 -10.81 11.33
CA ALA A 156 2.09 -10.32 11.85
C ALA A 156 2.97 -9.65 10.79
N ASN A 157 2.39 -8.89 9.86
CA ASN A 157 3.16 -8.18 8.85
C ASN A 157 4.07 -7.12 9.52
N PRO A 158 5.41 -7.15 9.34
CA PRO A 158 6.33 -6.25 10.04
C PRO A 158 6.02 -4.77 9.81
N ASN A 159 5.76 -4.37 8.57
CA ASN A 159 5.50 -2.96 8.24
C ASN A 159 4.23 -2.44 8.91
N ILE A 160 3.23 -3.32 9.11
CA ILE A 160 1.95 -2.98 9.72
C ILE A 160 2.09 -2.92 11.24
N LEU A 161 2.75 -3.93 11.83
CA LEU A 161 2.99 -3.95 13.28
C LEU A 161 3.83 -2.75 13.71
N GLU A 162 4.88 -2.39 12.96
CA GLU A 162 5.69 -1.20 13.23
C GLU A 162 4.86 0.09 13.32
N CYS A 163 3.81 0.24 12.52
CA CYS A 163 2.94 1.41 12.55
C CYS A 163 2.29 1.59 13.93
N LEU A 164 1.84 0.50 14.56
CA LEU A 164 1.14 0.53 15.86
C LEU A 164 2.05 0.89 17.05
N TYR A 165 3.36 0.83 16.87
CA TYR A 165 4.35 1.09 17.91
C TYR A 165 5.28 2.26 17.56
N SER A 166 4.98 3.01 16.48
CA SER A 166 5.81 4.15 16.08
C SER A 166 5.88 5.19 17.21
N PRO A 167 7.08 5.70 17.53
CA PRO A 167 7.23 6.79 18.50
C PRO A 167 6.84 8.16 17.93
N ILE A 168 6.56 8.27 16.63
CA ILE A 168 6.28 9.54 15.95
C ILE A 168 4.89 9.47 15.35
N VAL A 169 3.89 9.85 16.15
CA VAL A 169 2.48 9.93 15.74
C VAL A 169 2.19 11.35 15.24
N GLU A 170 1.72 11.47 14.00
CA GLU A 170 1.36 12.77 13.40
C GLU A 170 -0.15 13.06 13.51
N LYS A 171 -0.99 12.01 13.49
CA LYS A 171 -2.45 12.13 13.63
C LYS A 171 -3.01 10.89 14.32
N VAL A 172 -3.92 11.10 15.26
CA VAL A 172 -4.69 10.03 15.90
C VAL A 172 -6.07 10.59 16.25
N THR A 173 -7.13 9.90 15.84
CA THR A 173 -8.51 10.20 16.26
C THR A 173 -8.87 9.33 17.47
N PRO A 174 -9.99 9.57 18.18
CA PRO A 174 -10.42 8.69 19.27
C PRO A 174 -10.51 7.21 18.86
N LEU A 175 -10.99 6.93 17.65
CA LEU A 175 -11.00 5.57 17.11
C LEU A 175 -9.59 5.02 16.84
N GLY A 176 -8.65 5.89 16.43
CA GLY A 176 -7.24 5.55 16.32
C GLY A 176 -6.59 5.22 17.65
N GLU A 177 -6.96 5.91 18.75
CA GLU A 177 -6.48 5.60 20.09
C GLU A 177 -6.95 4.21 20.55
N GLU A 178 -8.21 3.87 20.27
CA GLU A 178 -8.74 2.53 20.53
C GLU A 178 -8.00 1.44 19.75
N LEU A 179 -7.66 1.70 18.47
CA LEU A 179 -6.82 0.79 17.69
C LEU A 179 -5.43 0.60 18.31
N LEU A 180 -4.79 1.69 18.76
CA LEU A 180 -3.47 1.62 19.41
C LEU A 180 -3.53 0.91 20.76
N ALA A 181 -4.65 0.98 21.49
CA ALA A 181 -4.88 0.22 22.70
C ALA A 181 -5.06 -1.28 22.41
N LEU A 182 -5.57 -1.63 21.22
CA LEU A 182 -5.75 -3.02 20.77
C LEU A 182 -4.45 -3.67 20.23
N ARG A 183 -3.35 -2.93 20.10
CA ARG A 183 -2.14 -3.41 19.38
C ARG A 183 -1.56 -4.75 19.87
N ASP A 184 -1.71 -5.07 21.16
CA ASP A 184 -1.16 -6.31 21.73
C ASP A 184 -1.97 -7.54 21.27
N ALA A 185 -3.23 -7.36 20.87
CA ALA A 185 -4.10 -8.40 20.32
C ALA A 185 -3.57 -8.99 19.00
N PHE A 186 -2.71 -8.27 18.28
CA PHE A 186 -2.11 -8.75 17.03
C PHE A 186 -0.84 -9.57 17.25
N LEU A 187 -0.29 -9.60 18.46
CA LEU A 187 0.97 -10.30 18.75
C LEU A 187 0.71 -11.78 19.03
N SER A 188 1.49 -12.64 18.38
CA SER A 188 1.39 -14.10 18.51
C SER A 188 2.68 -14.78 18.07
N GLN A 189 2.78 -16.08 18.30
CA GLN A 189 3.89 -16.90 17.81
C GLN A 189 4.05 -16.86 16.28
N MET A 190 3.02 -16.48 15.52
CA MET A 190 3.08 -16.27 14.07
C MET A 190 4.15 -15.24 13.65
N ILE A 191 4.56 -14.34 14.56
CA ILE A 191 5.66 -13.40 14.34
C ILE A 191 6.91 -14.12 13.84
N PHE A 192 7.23 -15.29 14.41
CA PHE A 192 8.40 -16.07 14.00
C PHE A 192 8.33 -16.44 12.51
N GLN A 193 7.22 -17.03 12.07
CA GLN A 193 7.05 -17.49 10.70
C GLN A 193 7.09 -16.32 9.72
N THR A 194 6.35 -15.25 10.00
CA THR A 194 6.27 -14.09 9.09
C THR A 194 7.60 -13.34 9.02
N PHE A 195 8.18 -12.94 10.15
CA PHE A 195 9.44 -12.17 10.14
C PHE A 195 10.60 -12.99 9.56
N ASN A 196 10.68 -14.28 9.88
CA ASN A 196 11.70 -15.15 9.28
C ASN A 196 11.51 -15.28 7.76
N GLY A 197 10.27 -15.42 7.27
CA GLY A 197 9.98 -15.42 5.83
C GLY A 197 10.44 -14.14 5.11
N TYR A 198 10.26 -12.97 5.75
CA TYR A 198 10.77 -11.70 5.25
C TYR A 198 12.31 -11.65 5.28
N ALA A 199 12.93 -12.05 6.39
CA ALA A 199 14.39 -12.09 6.52
C ALA A 199 15.04 -13.00 5.47
N MET A 200 14.47 -14.20 5.24
CA MET A 200 14.92 -15.12 4.19
C MET A 200 14.74 -14.54 2.80
N SER A 201 13.67 -13.78 2.55
CA SER A 201 13.47 -13.09 1.27
C SER A 201 14.52 -12.00 1.04
N GLN A 202 14.90 -11.25 2.08
CA GLN A 202 16.01 -10.29 2.00
C GLN A 202 17.35 -11.00 1.76
N PHE A 203 17.58 -12.14 2.42
CA PHE A 203 18.80 -12.93 2.25
C PHE A 203 18.97 -13.39 0.80
N LYS A 204 17.91 -13.98 0.22
CA LYS A 204 17.91 -14.42 -1.19
C LYS A 204 18.23 -13.29 -2.17
N LYS A 205 17.71 -12.07 -1.91
CA LYS A 205 18.02 -10.88 -2.72
C LYS A 205 19.50 -10.53 -2.63
N ILE A 206 20.08 -10.54 -1.43
CA ILE A 206 21.51 -10.27 -1.24
C ILE A 206 22.37 -11.31 -1.96
N GLU A 207 22.05 -12.61 -1.83
CA GLU A 207 22.78 -13.65 -2.54
C GLU A 207 22.68 -13.50 -4.07
N GLN A 208 21.52 -13.10 -4.58
CA GLN A 208 21.32 -12.82 -5.99
C GLN A 208 22.14 -11.62 -6.46
N ASP A 209 22.17 -10.54 -5.67
CA ASP A 209 22.98 -9.35 -5.96
C ASP A 209 24.47 -9.67 -6.01
N ILE A 210 24.98 -10.46 -5.04
CA ILE A 210 26.37 -10.92 -5.02
C ILE A 210 26.69 -11.76 -6.26
N ARG A 211 25.80 -12.69 -6.65
CA ARG A 211 26.01 -13.53 -7.86
C ARG A 211 26.00 -12.72 -9.15
N ASN A 212 25.11 -11.73 -9.26
CA ASN A 212 24.89 -10.99 -10.51
C ASN A 212 25.87 -9.83 -10.67
N HIS A 213 26.26 -9.18 -9.57
CA HIS A 213 26.98 -7.92 -9.58
C HIS A 213 28.29 -7.95 -8.78
N GLY A 214 28.57 -9.04 -8.04
CA GLY A 214 29.76 -9.14 -7.19
C GLY A 214 29.71 -8.28 -5.93
N GLU A 215 28.60 -7.59 -5.67
CA GLU A 215 28.47 -6.60 -4.61
C GLU A 215 27.30 -6.91 -3.66
N VAL A 216 27.49 -6.56 -2.39
CA VAL A 216 26.45 -6.68 -1.36
C VAL A 216 25.59 -5.42 -1.35
N ARG A 217 24.27 -5.57 -1.45
CA ARG A 217 23.34 -4.48 -1.14
C ARG A 217 23.19 -4.30 0.37
N TRP A 218 24.06 -3.48 0.95
CA TRP A 218 24.14 -3.23 2.40
C TRP A 218 22.83 -2.78 3.06
N LYS A 219 21.97 -2.04 2.34
CA LYS A 219 20.62 -1.68 2.83
C LYS A 219 19.75 -2.92 3.09
N HIS A 220 19.80 -3.92 2.22
CA HIS A 220 19.07 -5.19 2.39
C HIS A 220 19.65 -5.99 3.57
N ALA A 221 20.97 -6.01 3.72
CA ALA A 221 21.65 -6.69 4.83
C ALA A 221 21.26 -6.10 6.19
N MET A 222 21.29 -4.78 6.33
CA MET A 222 20.86 -4.10 7.55
C MET A 222 19.38 -4.39 7.85
N HIS A 223 18.50 -4.31 6.85
CA HIS A 223 17.07 -4.58 7.04
C HIS A 223 16.82 -6.04 7.48
N LEU A 224 17.53 -7.00 6.91
CA LEU A 224 17.45 -8.41 7.32
C LEU A 224 17.80 -8.57 8.82
N LEU A 225 18.91 -7.98 9.28
CA LEU A 225 19.33 -8.08 10.68
C LEU A 225 18.31 -7.41 11.61
N ARG A 226 17.79 -6.24 11.20
CA ARG A 226 16.73 -5.54 11.92
C ARG A 226 15.48 -6.39 12.08
N LEU A 227 15.04 -7.10 11.03
CA LEU A 227 13.87 -7.99 11.10
C LEU A 227 14.08 -9.10 12.14
N LEU A 228 15.25 -9.72 12.18
CA LEU A 228 15.55 -10.77 13.17
C LEU A 228 15.58 -10.22 14.60
N LEU A 229 16.23 -9.07 14.80
CA LEU A 229 16.28 -8.36 16.09
C LEU A 229 14.88 -8.01 16.59
N THR A 230 14.09 -7.32 15.76
CA THR A 230 12.73 -6.90 16.10
C THR A 230 11.83 -8.10 16.35
N GLY A 231 11.93 -9.15 15.53
CA GLY A 231 11.16 -10.38 15.70
C GLY A 231 11.44 -11.06 17.04
N ALA A 232 12.73 -11.27 17.37
CA ALA A 232 13.14 -11.91 18.62
C ALA A 232 12.70 -11.12 19.85
N ALA A 233 12.91 -9.79 19.84
CA ALA A 233 12.49 -8.93 20.93
C ALA A 233 10.96 -8.89 21.09
N THR A 234 10.21 -8.87 19.98
CA THR A 234 8.73 -8.88 20.06
C THR A 234 8.22 -10.16 20.73
N LEU A 235 8.82 -11.31 20.43
CA LEU A 235 8.46 -12.58 21.09
C LEU A 235 8.80 -12.60 22.58
N ARG A 236 9.88 -11.94 23.01
CA ARG A 236 10.27 -11.87 24.44
C ARG A 236 9.41 -10.91 25.23
N ASP A 237 9.24 -9.70 24.68
CA ASP A 237 8.77 -8.55 25.43
C ASP A 237 7.27 -8.31 25.23
N ALA A 238 6.62 -9.09 24.35
CA ALA A 238 5.24 -8.88 23.93
C ALA A 238 4.98 -7.44 23.46
N ARG A 239 5.97 -6.85 22.80
CA ARG A 239 5.95 -5.47 22.30
C ARG A 239 6.92 -5.32 21.13
N VAL A 240 6.51 -4.61 20.08
CA VAL A 240 7.38 -4.37 18.91
C VAL A 240 8.35 -3.22 19.22
N PRO A 241 9.68 -3.46 19.30
CA PRO A 241 10.63 -2.37 19.49
C PRO A 241 10.86 -1.67 18.16
N VAL A 242 10.35 -0.43 18.05
CA VAL A 242 10.63 0.42 16.88
C VAL A 242 11.98 1.11 17.04
N ARG A 243 12.40 1.51 18.24
CA ARG A 243 13.76 2.06 18.45
C ARG A 243 14.77 0.94 18.64
N VAL A 244 15.86 0.98 17.86
CA VAL A 244 16.94 -0.02 17.89
C VAL A 244 18.23 0.53 18.50
N GLU A 245 18.12 1.40 19.51
CA GLU A 245 19.25 2.14 20.11
C GLU A 245 20.42 1.21 20.49
N ALA A 246 20.14 0.06 21.12
CA ALA A 246 21.16 -0.91 21.54
C ALA A 246 21.99 -1.52 20.39
N HIS A 247 21.46 -1.51 19.16
CA HIS A 247 22.13 -2.09 17.98
C HIS A 247 22.39 -1.06 16.88
N ARG A 248 22.12 0.22 17.15
CA ARG A 248 22.16 1.31 16.17
C ARG A 248 23.49 1.38 15.43
N ASP A 249 24.59 1.47 16.17
CA ASP A 249 25.91 1.67 15.57
C ASP A 249 26.35 0.47 14.73
N ARG A 250 26.06 -0.75 15.21
CA ARG A 250 26.37 -1.98 14.48
C ARG A 250 25.52 -2.11 13.20
N LEU A 251 24.23 -1.75 13.25
CA LEU A 251 23.36 -1.73 12.07
C LEU A 251 23.79 -0.66 11.05
N LEU A 252 24.23 0.51 11.52
CA LEU A 252 24.74 1.57 10.64
C LEU A 252 26.09 1.20 10.01
N ALA A 253 26.98 0.53 10.75
CA ALA A 253 28.22 -0.01 10.19
C ALA A 253 27.95 -1.00 9.05
N VAL A 254 26.95 -1.89 9.21
CA VAL A 254 26.48 -2.76 8.13
C VAL A 254 25.93 -1.95 6.96
N LYS A 255 25.07 -0.95 7.21
CA LYS A 255 24.48 -0.09 6.16
C LYS A 255 25.56 0.63 5.33
N ARG A 256 26.67 1.04 5.96
CA ARG A 256 27.82 1.70 5.32
C ARG A 256 28.83 0.74 4.68
N GLY A 257 28.66 -0.57 4.84
CA GLY A 257 29.59 -1.58 4.31
C GLY A 257 30.92 -1.65 5.06
N GLU A 258 30.96 -1.15 6.29
CA GLU A 258 32.16 -1.17 7.15
C GLU A 258 32.41 -2.55 7.77
N MET A 259 31.39 -3.42 7.75
CA MET A 259 31.47 -4.80 8.24
C MET A 259 31.61 -5.77 7.06
N PRO A 260 32.64 -6.63 7.04
CA PRO A 260 32.78 -7.67 6.02
C PRO A 260 31.57 -8.60 5.97
N TRP A 261 31.17 -9.03 4.77
CA TRP A 261 30.02 -9.93 4.60
C TRP A 261 30.07 -11.21 5.46
N PRO A 262 31.22 -11.90 5.64
CA PRO A 262 31.29 -13.08 6.52
C PRO A 262 30.87 -12.78 7.97
N GLU A 263 31.19 -11.59 8.49
CA GLU A 263 30.80 -11.16 9.84
C GLU A 263 29.31 -10.82 9.90
N VAL A 264 28.76 -10.19 8.85
CA VAL A 264 27.32 -9.93 8.71
C VAL A 264 26.53 -11.24 8.68
N ASP A 265 27.00 -12.25 7.92
CA ASP A 265 26.36 -13.56 7.84
C ASP A 265 26.47 -14.36 9.15
N ALA A 266 27.60 -14.25 9.85
CA ALA A 266 27.76 -14.82 11.19
C ALA A 266 26.75 -14.20 12.18
N TRP A 267 26.64 -12.86 12.20
CA TRP A 267 25.67 -12.17 13.04
C TRP A 267 24.23 -12.54 12.70
N ARG A 268 23.89 -12.66 11.41
CA ARG A 268 22.58 -13.17 10.99
C ARG A 268 22.27 -14.54 11.58
N LYS A 269 23.22 -15.47 11.55
CA LYS A 269 23.05 -16.84 12.09
C LYS A 269 22.82 -16.81 13.61
N GLU A 270 23.58 -15.98 14.32
CA GLU A 270 23.38 -15.74 15.76
C GLU A 270 21.98 -15.21 16.05
N LEU A 271 21.53 -14.18 15.31
CA LEU A 271 20.20 -13.59 15.46
C LEU A 271 19.07 -14.56 15.12
N HIS A 272 19.27 -15.44 14.14
CA HIS A 272 18.29 -16.47 13.82
C HIS A 272 18.16 -17.47 14.98
N HIS A 273 19.27 -17.91 15.56
CA HIS A 273 19.24 -18.80 16.74
C HIS A 273 18.62 -18.09 17.97
N ASP A 274 18.91 -16.80 18.13
CA ASP A 274 18.28 -15.94 19.13
C ASP A 274 16.75 -15.89 18.96
N PHE A 275 16.28 -15.78 17.71
CA PHE A 275 14.87 -15.74 17.38
C PHE A 275 14.17 -17.08 17.63
N GLU A 276 14.82 -18.21 17.31
CA GLU A 276 14.34 -19.56 17.63
C GLU A 276 14.19 -19.76 19.14
N ARG A 277 15.17 -19.29 19.93
CA ARG A 277 15.10 -19.34 21.39
C ARG A 277 13.96 -18.47 21.93
N ALA A 278 13.79 -17.27 21.38
CA ALA A 278 12.67 -16.40 21.74
C ALA A 278 11.31 -17.06 21.47
N LEU A 279 11.16 -17.81 20.37
CA LEU A 279 9.95 -18.59 20.09
C LEU A 279 9.75 -19.72 21.11
N ALA A 280 10.81 -20.43 21.51
CA ALA A 280 10.71 -21.51 22.49
C ALA A 280 10.31 -21.02 23.89
N GLU A 281 10.65 -19.77 24.24
CA GLU A 281 10.46 -19.20 25.57
C GLU A 281 9.25 -18.25 25.67
N THR A 282 8.65 -17.84 24.54
CA THR A 282 7.58 -16.83 24.52
C THR A 282 6.33 -17.28 25.25
N LYS A 283 5.65 -16.30 25.86
CA LYS A 283 4.32 -16.47 26.45
C LYS A 283 3.20 -15.97 25.55
N LEU A 284 3.53 -15.47 24.35
CA LEU A 284 2.53 -15.05 23.39
C LEU A 284 1.68 -16.24 22.94
N PRO A 285 0.39 -16.00 22.63
CA PRO A 285 -0.49 -17.05 22.14
C PRO A 285 -0.04 -17.55 20.76
N GLU A 286 -0.44 -18.77 20.41
CA GLU A 286 -0.14 -19.36 19.08
C GLU A 286 -0.72 -18.51 17.94
N ARG A 287 -1.90 -17.91 18.17
CA ARG A 287 -2.64 -17.09 17.21
C ARG A 287 -3.02 -15.74 17.82
N PRO A 288 -3.12 -14.68 17.02
CA PRO A 288 -3.60 -13.39 17.50
C PRO A 288 -5.11 -13.44 17.77
N ASP A 289 -5.62 -12.41 18.45
CA ASP A 289 -7.03 -12.31 18.81
C ASP A 289 -7.85 -11.72 17.66
N TYR A 290 -8.31 -12.62 16.78
CA TYR A 290 -9.20 -12.30 15.65
C TYR A 290 -10.53 -11.70 16.11
N GLU A 291 -11.04 -12.11 17.27
CA GLU A 291 -12.36 -11.71 17.75
C GLU A 291 -12.35 -10.26 18.23
N SER A 292 -11.31 -9.85 18.95
CA SER A 292 -11.13 -8.45 19.35
C SER A 292 -10.92 -7.54 18.13
N ALA A 293 -10.13 -7.97 17.13
CA ALA A 293 -9.95 -7.22 15.89
C ALA A 293 -11.27 -7.08 15.09
N ASN A 294 -12.06 -8.15 14.98
CA ASN A 294 -13.35 -8.13 14.29
C ASN A 294 -14.37 -7.23 15.02
N ARG A 295 -14.45 -7.34 16.35
CA ARG A 295 -15.32 -6.49 17.17
C ARG A 295 -15.00 -5.01 17.00
N PHE A 296 -13.71 -4.68 16.98
CA PHE A 296 -13.23 -3.33 16.74
C PHE A 296 -13.62 -2.83 15.34
N LEU A 297 -13.42 -3.63 14.28
CA LEU A 297 -13.82 -3.27 12.92
C LEU A 297 -15.33 -3.01 12.80
N ILE A 298 -16.16 -3.87 13.38
CA ILE A 298 -17.62 -3.71 13.37
C ILE A 298 -18.03 -2.43 14.11
N LYS A 299 -17.43 -2.15 15.27
CA LYS A 299 -17.66 -0.91 16.03
C LYS A 299 -17.31 0.32 15.20
N ALA A 300 -16.09 0.35 14.65
CA ALA A 300 -15.59 1.41 13.80
C ALA A 300 -16.56 1.73 12.64
N ARG A 301 -17.00 0.70 11.92
CA ARG A 301 -17.92 0.86 10.79
C ARG A 301 -19.29 1.40 11.19
N ARG A 302 -19.84 0.94 12.33
CA ARG A 302 -21.10 1.47 12.86
C ARG A 302 -20.99 2.94 13.25
N GLU A 303 -19.89 3.33 13.88
CA GLU A 303 -19.64 4.74 14.23
C GLU A 303 -19.54 5.63 12.98
N MET A 304 -18.84 5.16 11.94
CA MET A 304 -18.73 5.88 10.66
C MET A 304 -20.08 6.02 9.97
N ALA A 305 -20.89 4.96 9.93
CA ALA A 305 -22.24 5.00 9.35
C ALA A 305 -23.14 6.02 10.06
N ASN A 306 -23.16 5.99 11.40
CA ASN A 306 -23.95 6.94 12.18
C ASN A 306 -23.52 8.39 11.94
N GLN A 307 -22.21 8.66 11.81
CA GLN A 307 -21.70 9.99 11.52
C GLN A 307 -22.11 10.49 10.12
N SER A 308 -22.16 9.60 9.12
CA SER A 308 -22.68 9.94 7.79
C SER A 308 -24.15 10.34 7.83
N GLU A 309 -24.99 9.57 8.54
CA GLU A 309 -26.43 9.86 8.67
C GLU A 309 -26.72 11.20 9.35
N LEU A 310 -25.95 11.55 10.39
CA LEU A 310 -26.05 12.85 11.08
C LEU A 310 -25.70 14.01 10.14
N ASN A 311 -24.60 13.88 9.38
CA ASN A 311 -24.16 14.93 8.45
C ASN A 311 -25.16 15.15 7.30
N ASP A 312 -25.79 14.09 6.79
CA ASP A 312 -26.82 14.19 5.76
C ASP A 312 -28.11 14.82 6.29
N THR A 313 -28.46 14.53 7.55
CA THR A 313 -29.63 15.13 8.21
C THR A 313 -29.44 16.64 8.40
N ASP A 314 -28.25 17.07 8.87
CA ASP A 314 -27.92 18.48 9.04
C ASP A 314 -27.84 19.22 7.69
N ALA A 315 -27.24 18.61 6.66
CA ALA A 315 -27.21 19.18 5.32
C ALA A 315 -28.63 19.34 4.75
N THR A 316 -29.52 18.37 4.99
CA THR A 316 -30.92 18.43 4.57
C THR A 316 -31.71 19.48 5.34
N MET A 317 -31.43 19.68 6.63
CA MET A 317 -32.07 20.72 7.47
C MET A 317 -31.61 22.12 7.06
N ILE A 318 -30.31 22.32 6.79
CA ILE A 318 -29.76 23.59 6.31
C ILE A 318 -30.32 23.93 4.91
N ALA A 319 -30.43 22.95 4.01
CA ALA A 319 -31.02 23.14 2.69
C ALA A 319 -32.53 23.48 2.75
N LYS A 320 -33.26 22.94 3.75
CA LYS A 320 -34.68 23.27 3.97
C LYS A 320 -34.89 24.62 4.67
N ALA A 321 -33.89 25.16 5.35
CA ALA A 321 -33.95 26.44 6.06
C ALA A 321 -33.62 27.67 5.17
N GLY A 322 -33.92 27.61 3.87
CA GLY A 322 -33.72 28.71 2.92
C GLY A 322 -34.25 30.08 3.42
N PRO A 323 -33.67 31.20 2.96
CA PRO A 323 -33.63 32.47 3.68
C PRO A 323 -35.04 33.05 3.87
N THR A 324 -35.54 32.98 5.09
CA THR A 324 -36.81 33.58 5.47
C THR A 324 -36.62 35.08 5.75
N GLY A 325 -37.02 35.90 4.76
CA GLY A 325 -37.83 37.09 5.02
C GLY A 325 -37.16 38.45 5.27
N LYS A 326 -36.87 39.15 4.17
CA LYS A 326 -37.21 40.56 3.82
C LYS A 326 -37.13 41.70 4.87
N LEU A 327 -36.50 42.79 4.45
CA LEU A 327 -37.06 44.14 4.62
C LEU A 327 -37.09 44.87 3.28
N GLN A 328 -38.31 45.03 2.76
CA GLN A 328 -38.65 46.00 1.73
C GLN A 328 -38.46 47.40 2.31
N ALA A 329 -37.52 48.18 1.77
CA ALA A 329 -37.51 49.63 1.95
C ALA A 329 -38.50 50.23 0.95
N GLY A 330 -39.66 50.64 1.47
CA GLY A 330 -40.70 51.33 0.73
C GLY A 330 -40.25 52.72 0.29
N THR A 331 -40.52 53.01 -0.98
CA THR A 331 -40.56 54.35 -1.57
C THR A 331 -41.58 55.24 -0.86
N GLY A 332 -41.16 56.41 -0.40
CA GLY A 332 -42.03 57.44 0.16
C GLY A 332 -41.35 58.80 0.25
N GLN A 333 -41.35 59.53 -0.86
CA GLN A 333 -41.39 61.01 -0.86
C GLN A 333 -42.87 61.42 -0.70
N PRO A 334 -43.22 62.54 -0.04
CA PRO A 334 -43.02 63.86 -0.67
C PRO A 334 -42.75 65.08 0.25
N SER A 335 -42.11 66.08 -0.35
CA SER A 335 -42.26 67.56 -0.25
C SER A 335 -42.46 68.33 1.08
N ASN A 336 -41.77 69.49 1.10
CA ASN A 336 -42.03 70.77 1.80
C ASN A 336 -41.69 70.87 3.30
N SER A 337 -40.57 71.53 3.62
CA SER A 337 -40.48 72.97 3.95
C SER A 337 -39.01 73.36 4.12
#